data_AF-T0YRN2-F1
#
_entry.id   AF-T0YRN2-F1
#
_cell.length_a   1.000
_cell.length_b   1.000
_cell.length_c   1.000
_cell.angle_alpha   90.00
_cell.angle_beta   90.00
_cell.angle_gamma   90.00
#
_symmetry.space_group_name_H-M   'P 1'
#
loop_
_entity.id
_entity.type
_entity.pdbx_description
1 polymer ?
#
loop_
_entity_poly.entity_id
_entity_poly.type
_entity_poly.pdbx_seq_one_letter_code
_entity_poly.pdbx_strand_id
1 'polypeptide(L)'
;ADYEKRLKAAYPIHPEIFDRLYTDWSTLVKFQRTRGVLRLMAAVIHSLWEKGDRSPLILPANISIDDSRVQFELTRYLSDNWVPVIEKDVDGPSSLPLRLDQEVPNLGKFSACRRVARTIYLGSASTTAAAHRGIEDRRVKLGSAMPGESPAVFGDALRR
;
A
#
# COMPACT_ATOMS: atom_id res chain seq x y z
N ALA A 1 8.66 22.63 -3.09
CA ALA A 1 8.95 22.76 -4.52
C ALA A 1 9.28 21.40 -5.16
N ASP A 2 10.26 20.64 -4.65
CA ASP A 2 10.68 19.41 -5.34
C ASP A 2 9.69 18.25 -5.23
N TYR A 3 9.05 18.07 -4.07
CA TYR A 3 8.04 17.02 -3.91
C TYR A 3 6.80 17.24 -4.80
N GLU A 4 6.37 18.49 -4.96
CA GLU A 4 5.27 18.85 -5.87
C GLU A 4 5.60 18.53 -7.33
N LYS A 5 6.84 18.81 -7.77
CA LYS A 5 7.30 18.42 -9.12
C LYS A 5 7.23 16.91 -9.32
N ARG A 6 7.65 16.12 -8.33
CA ARG A 6 7.56 14.66 -8.36
C ARG A 6 6.10 14.19 -8.47
N LEU A 7 5.20 14.80 -7.70
CA LEU A 7 3.78 14.50 -7.74
C LEU A 7 3.18 14.79 -9.13
N LYS A 8 3.50 15.94 -9.73
CA LYS A 8 3.05 16.30 -11.09
C LYS A 8 3.59 15.34 -12.15
N ALA A 9 4.85 14.94 -12.05
CA ALA A 9 5.49 14.03 -13.01
C ALA A 9 4.95 12.59 -12.92
N ALA A 10 4.53 12.15 -11.73
CA ALA A 10 4.04 10.80 -11.49
C ALA A 10 2.51 10.66 -11.64
N TYR A 11 1.77 11.78 -11.75
CA TYR A 11 0.32 11.77 -11.81
C TYR A 11 -0.21 10.83 -12.92
N PRO A 12 -1.20 9.95 -12.62
CA PRO A 12 -2.04 9.89 -11.41
C PRO A 12 -1.52 8.98 -10.29
N ILE A 13 -0.25 8.58 -10.30
CA ILE A 13 0.35 7.67 -9.33
C ILE A 13 1.13 8.47 -8.28
N HIS A 14 0.93 8.15 -7.00
CA HIS A 14 1.65 8.83 -5.93
C HIS A 14 3.13 8.40 -5.91
N PRO A 15 4.10 9.34 -5.81
CA PRO A 15 5.53 9.04 -5.86
C PRO A 15 6.03 8.02 -4.84
N GLU A 16 5.37 7.89 -3.68
CA GLU A 16 5.73 6.88 -2.67
C GLU A 16 5.67 5.46 -3.20
N ILE A 17 4.77 5.14 -4.15
CA ILE A 17 4.73 3.80 -4.75
C ILE A 17 6.06 3.51 -5.44
N PHE A 18 6.55 4.45 -6.24
CA PHE A 18 7.83 4.31 -6.93
C PHE A 18 9.01 4.32 -5.96
N ASP A 19 8.95 5.13 -4.91
CA ASP A 19 9.99 5.11 -3.88
C ASP A 19 10.08 3.71 -3.27
N ARG A 20 8.99 3.12 -2.80
CA ARG A 20 9.01 1.75 -2.26
C ARG A 20 9.53 0.74 -3.28
N LEU A 21 9.03 0.77 -4.51
CA LEU A 21 9.36 -0.24 -5.51
C LEU A 21 10.82 -0.14 -6.01
N TYR A 22 11.34 1.08 -6.17
CA TYR A 22 12.71 1.30 -6.69
C TYR A 22 13.77 1.38 -5.60
N THR A 23 13.42 1.63 -4.34
CA THR A 23 14.38 1.54 -3.22
C THR A 23 14.27 0.17 -2.57
N ASP A 24 13.12 -0.13 -1.96
CA ASP A 24 13.01 -1.21 -0.97
C ASP A 24 12.87 -2.57 -1.67
N TRP A 25 11.92 -2.69 -2.59
CA TRP A 25 11.68 -3.93 -3.33
C TRP A 25 12.81 -4.26 -4.30
N SER A 26 13.55 -3.24 -4.75
CA SER A 26 14.71 -3.40 -5.63
C SER A 26 15.89 -4.14 -4.99
N THR A 27 15.88 -4.29 -3.67
CA THR A 27 16.87 -5.07 -2.91
C THR A 27 16.63 -6.57 -2.97
N LEU A 28 15.40 -7.00 -3.31
CA LEU A 28 15.08 -8.41 -3.48
C LEU A 28 15.73 -8.95 -4.75
N VAL A 29 16.54 -10.00 -4.62
CA VAL A 29 17.33 -10.60 -5.72
C VAL A 29 16.46 -10.99 -6.92
N LYS A 30 15.23 -11.44 -6.69
CA LYS A 30 14.29 -11.88 -7.74
C LYS A 30 13.48 -10.73 -8.36
N PHE A 31 13.54 -9.53 -7.79
CA PHE A 31 12.70 -8.41 -8.22
C PHE A 31 13.18 -7.80 -9.53
N GLN A 32 12.26 -7.67 -10.47
CA GLN A 32 12.54 -7.15 -11.80
C GLN A 32 12.17 -5.67 -11.85
N ARG A 33 13.14 -4.78 -11.64
CA ARG A 33 12.89 -3.34 -11.44
C ARG A 33 11.95 -2.70 -12.46
N THR A 34 12.12 -2.94 -13.76
CA THR A 34 11.22 -2.37 -14.79
C THR A 34 9.99 -3.24 -15.00
N ARG A 35 10.19 -4.52 -15.35
CA ARG A 35 9.08 -5.42 -15.72
C ARG A 35 8.13 -5.71 -14.56
N GLY A 36 8.66 -5.88 -13.36
CA GLY A 36 7.89 -6.11 -12.14
C GLY A 36 7.02 -4.91 -11.76
N VAL A 37 7.57 -3.70 -11.84
CA VAL A 37 6.80 -2.47 -11.62
C VAL A 37 5.68 -2.33 -12.64
N LEU A 38 5.97 -2.48 -13.93
CA LEU A 38 4.95 -2.36 -14.97
C LEU A 38 3.84 -3.40 -14.82
N ARG A 39 4.19 -4.65 -14.50
CA ARG A 39 3.20 -5.72 -14.25
C ARG A 39 2.33 -5.43 -13.03
N LEU A 40 2.94 -5.03 -11.92
CA LEU A 40 2.22 -4.68 -10.70
C LEU A 40 1.27 -3.50 -10.97
N MET A 41 1.76 -2.44 -11.60
CA MET A 41 0.93 -1.26 -11.88
C MET A 41 -0.20 -1.57 -12.84
N ALA A 42 0.01 -2.42 -13.86
CA ALA A 42 -1.05 -2.87 -14.74
C ALA A 42 -2.14 -3.64 -13.97
N ALA A 43 -1.75 -4.56 -13.08
CA ALA A 43 -2.70 -5.31 -12.24
C ALA A 43 -3.47 -4.38 -11.28
N VAL A 44 -2.79 -3.42 -10.65
CA VAL A 44 -3.40 -2.44 -9.74
C VAL A 44 -4.39 -1.54 -10.48
N ILE A 45 -3.99 -0.94 -11.60
CA ILE A 45 -4.87 -0.05 -12.38
C ILE A 45 -6.09 -0.81 -12.88
N HIS A 46 -5.91 -2.04 -13.35
CA HIS A 46 -7.00 -2.89 -13.79
C HIS A 46 -7.98 -3.21 -12.65
N SER A 47 -7.47 -3.62 -11.48
CA SER A 47 -8.30 -3.89 -10.29
C SER A 47 -9.08 -2.65 -9.83
N LEU A 48 -8.42 -1.49 -9.79
CA LEU A 48 -9.06 -0.22 -9.42
C LEU A 48 -10.14 0.19 -10.42
N TRP A 49 -9.90 -0.01 -11.72
CA TRP A 49 -10.88 0.26 -12.77
C TRP A 49 -12.10 -0.65 -12.66
N GLU A 50 -11.91 -1.95 -12.45
CA GLU A 50 -13.03 -2.91 -12.26
C GLU A 50 -13.86 -2.59 -11.01
N LYS A 51 -13.21 -2.14 -9.93
CA LYS A 51 -13.87 -1.71 -8.69
C LYS A 51 -14.51 -0.31 -8.79
N GLY A 52 -14.34 0.38 -9.92
CA GLY A 52 -14.89 1.71 -10.13
C GLY A 52 -14.30 2.78 -9.20
N ASP A 53 -13.03 2.63 -8.83
CA ASP A 53 -12.33 3.59 -7.96
C ASP A 53 -12.30 4.98 -8.60
N ARG A 54 -12.69 6.00 -7.83
CA ARG A 54 -12.75 7.41 -8.26
C ARG A 54 -11.77 8.30 -7.51
N SER A 55 -10.78 7.70 -6.86
CA SER A 55 -9.74 8.44 -6.15
C SER A 55 -8.98 9.32 -7.13
N PRO A 56 -8.73 10.61 -6.82
CA PRO A 56 -7.96 11.49 -7.70
C PRO A 56 -6.50 11.07 -7.87
N LEU A 57 -6.01 10.15 -7.05
CA LEU A 57 -4.63 9.68 -7.05
C LEU A 57 -4.56 8.23 -6.58
N ILE A 58 -3.66 7.45 -7.17
CA ILE A 58 -3.34 6.09 -6.72
C ILE A 58 -2.25 6.19 -5.65
N LEU A 59 -2.63 6.07 -4.39
CA LEU A 59 -1.73 5.98 -3.24
C LEU A 59 -1.26 4.52 -2.99
N PRO A 60 -0.18 4.31 -2.21
CA PRO A 60 0.12 3.00 -1.64
C PRO A 60 -1.10 2.32 -1.00
N ALA A 61 -1.94 3.09 -0.30
CA ALA A 61 -3.18 2.61 0.31
C ALA A 61 -4.27 2.15 -0.67
N ASN A 62 -4.23 2.57 -1.94
CA ASN A 62 -5.19 2.15 -2.97
C ASN A 62 -4.83 0.80 -3.58
N ILE A 63 -3.61 0.29 -3.38
CA ILE A 63 -3.22 -1.02 -3.90
C ILE A 63 -4.14 -2.08 -3.28
N SER A 64 -4.99 -2.66 -4.11
CA SER A 64 -5.96 -3.69 -3.71
C SER A 64 -5.26 -5.03 -3.54
N ILE A 65 -4.60 -5.23 -2.40
CA ILE A 65 -3.82 -6.45 -2.12
C ILE A 65 -4.75 -7.67 -1.97
N ASP A 66 -6.03 -7.44 -1.70
CA ASP A 66 -7.10 -8.46 -1.75
C ASP A 66 -7.36 -9.04 -3.15
N ASP A 67 -7.00 -8.32 -4.22
CA ASP A 67 -7.13 -8.80 -5.59
C ASP A 67 -6.04 -9.83 -5.90
N SER A 68 -6.42 -11.03 -6.34
CA SER A 68 -5.49 -12.13 -6.58
C SER A 68 -4.39 -11.79 -7.60
N ARG A 69 -4.66 -10.96 -8.61
CA ARG A 69 -3.68 -10.53 -9.61
C ARG A 69 -2.62 -9.62 -8.98
N VAL A 70 -3.06 -8.69 -8.13
CA VAL A 70 -2.18 -7.76 -7.40
C VAL A 70 -1.37 -8.52 -6.35
N GLN A 71 -2.03 -9.38 -5.57
CA GLN A 71 -1.40 -10.24 -4.57
C GLN A 71 -0.31 -11.12 -5.20
N PHE A 72 -0.59 -11.73 -6.35
CA PHE A 72 0.39 -12.55 -7.07
C PHE A 72 1.63 -11.75 -7.49
N GLU A 73 1.46 -10.55 -8.06
CA GLU A 73 2.61 -9.72 -8.46
C GLU A 73 3.44 -9.23 -7.28
N LEU A 74 2.84 -9.04 -6.10
CA LEU A 74 3.57 -8.67 -4.89
C LEU A 74 4.29 -9.88 -4.26
N THR A 75 3.60 -10.99 -4.09
CA THR A 75 4.12 -12.13 -3.31
C THR A 75 5.17 -12.95 -4.04
N ARG A 76 5.14 -13.00 -5.38
CA ARG A 76 6.08 -13.79 -6.21
C ARG A 76 7.57 -13.47 -6.02
N TYR A 77 7.91 -12.31 -5.45
CA TYR A 77 9.28 -11.88 -5.21
C TYR A 77 9.76 -12.15 -3.77
N LEU A 78 8.84 -12.45 -2.87
CA LEU A 78 9.10 -12.68 -1.45
C LEU A 78 9.45 -14.15 -1.22
N SER A 79 10.33 -14.43 -0.26
CA SER A 79 10.75 -15.80 0.07
C SER A 79 9.71 -16.55 0.89
N ASP A 80 8.97 -15.82 1.74
CA ASP A 80 8.06 -16.38 2.72
C ASP A 80 6.64 -16.49 2.15
N ASN A 81 5.83 -17.39 2.73
CA ASN A 81 4.42 -17.47 2.38
C ASN A 81 3.64 -16.30 2.98
N TRP A 82 3.51 -15.21 2.23
CA TRP A 82 2.82 -13.99 2.66
C TRP A 82 1.30 -14.03 2.55
N VAL A 83 0.72 -14.99 1.82
CA VAL A 83 -0.73 -15.05 1.58
C VAL A 83 -1.54 -15.09 2.89
N PRO A 84 -1.23 -15.95 3.88
CA PRO A 84 -1.97 -15.97 5.15
C PRO A 84 -1.85 -14.67 5.95
N VAL A 85 -0.69 -14.01 5.90
CA VAL A 85 -0.46 -12.72 6.56
C VAL A 85 -1.30 -11.64 5.91
N ILE A 86 -1.36 -11.63 4.58
CA ILE A 86 -2.20 -10.68 3.83
C ILE A 86 -3.68 -10.89 4.17
N GLU A 87 -4.15 -12.13 4.17
CA GLU A 87 -5.55 -12.45 4.45
C GLU A 87 -5.98 -12.07 5.87
N LYS A 88 -5.09 -12.22 6.85
CA LYS A 88 -5.42 -12.00 8.26
C LYS A 88 -5.12 -10.57 8.72
N ASP A 89 -3.97 -10.02 8.34
CA ASP A 89 -3.41 -8.83 8.97
C ASP A 89 -3.32 -7.61 8.03
N VAL A 90 -3.58 -7.78 6.73
CA VAL A 90 -3.47 -6.69 5.75
C VAL A 90 -4.79 -6.33 5.08
N ASP A 91 -5.38 -7.26 4.33
CA ASP A 91 -6.42 -6.89 3.37
C ASP A 91 -7.45 -7.98 3.03
N GLY A 92 -7.44 -9.12 3.72
CA GLY A 92 -8.44 -10.17 3.48
C GLY A 92 -9.87 -9.84 3.95
N PRO A 93 -10.85 -10.67 3.55
CA PRO A 93 -12.28 -10.45 3.81
C PRO A 93 -12.69 -10.51 5.29
N SER A 94 -11.83 -11.09 6.13
CA SER A 94 -12.00 -11.16 7.59
C SER A 94 -10.79 -10.60 8.33
N SER A 95 -10.01 -9.75 7.67
CA SER A 95 -8.76 -9.21 8.21
C SER A 95 -8.99 -8.28 9.40
N LEU A 96 -8.02 -8.20 10.30
CA LEU A 96 -8.05 -7.31 11.46
C LEU A 96 -8.29 -5.84 11.05
N PRO A 97 -7.62 -5.28 10.03
CA PRO A 97 -7.87 -3.89 9.62
C PRO A 97 -9.31 -3.65 9.17
N LEU A 98 -9.90 -4.58 8.41
CA LEU A 98 -11.29 -4.49 7.99
C LEU A 98 -12.25 -4.54 9.18
N ARG A 99 -11.98 -5.41 10.17
CA ARG A 99 -12.78 -5.48 11.39
C ARG A 99 -12.69 -4.19 12.20
N LEU A 100 -11.50 -3.63 12.39
CA LEU A 100 -11.30 -2.38 13.13
C LEU A 100 -12.03 -1.21 12.45
N ASP A 101 -12.01 -1.17 11.11
CA ASP A 101 -12.77 -0.20 10.33
C ASP A 101 -14.29 -0.36 10.54
N GLN A 102 -14.80 -1.58 10.71
CA GLN A 102 -16.21 -1.83 11.03
C GLN A 102 -16.59 -1.47 12.48
N GLU A 103 -15.69 -1.70 13.42
CA GLU A 103 -15.91 -1.48 14.86
C GLU A 103 -15.80 0.01 15.25
N VAL A 104 -15.04 0.81 14.49
CA VAL A 104 -14.75 2.21 14.82
C VAL A 104 -15.23 3.15 13.70
N PRO A 105 -16.42 3.76 13.80
CA PRO A 105 -17.03 4.53 12.71
C PRO A 105 -16.15 5.65 12.13
N ASN A 106 -15.38 6.34 12.98
CA ASN A 106 -14.48 7.41 12.53
C ASN A 106 -13.32 6.92 11.65
N LEU A 107 -12.87 5.68 11.84
CA LEU A 107 -11.85 5.03 11.00
C LEU A 107 -12.50 4.40 9.77
N GLY A 108 -13.63 3.71 9.98
CA GLY A 108 -14.41 3.04 8.94
C GLY A 108 -14.85 3.96 7.81
N LYS A 109 -15.22 5.22 8.13
CA LYS A 109 -15.55 6.26 7.15
C LYS A 109 -14.51 6.40 6.04
N PHE A 110 -13.23 6.18 6.35
CA PHE A 110 -12.12 6.30 5.41
C PHE A 110 -11.45 4.96 5.08
N SER A 111 -11.93 3.85 5.66
CA SER A 111 -11.23 2.57 5.68
C SER A 111 -9.77 2.73 6.17
N ALA A 112 -9.60 3.53 7.24
CA ALA A 112 -8.30 4.03 7.66
C ALA A 112 -7.35 2.90 8.05
N CYS A 113 -7.83 1.86 8.74
CA CYS A 113 -7.00 0.73 9.14
C CYS A 113 -6.53 -0.06 7.91
N ARG A 114 -7.43 -0.37 6.95
CA ARG A 114 -7.02 -1.07 5.72
C ARG A 114 -6.00 -0.26 4.91
N ARG A 115 -6.21 1.04 4.77
CA ARG A 115 -5.29 1.93 4.03
C ARG A 115 -3.90 1.98 4.67
N VAL A 116 -3.85 2.07 6.00
CA VAL A 116 -2.60 2.00 6.77
C VAL A 116 -1.93 0.65 6.58
N ALA A 117 -2.66 -0.45 6.72
CA ALA A 117 -2.11 -1.80 6.60
C ALA A 117 -1.52 -2.08 5.21
N ARG A 118 -2.22 -1.68 4.14
CA ARG A 118 -1.72 -1.77 2.75
C ARG A 118 -0.45 -0.95 2.54
N THR A 119 -0.42 0.25 3.08
CA THR A 119 0.76 1.15 3.00
C THR A 119 1.96 0.55 3.74
N ILE A 120 1.74 0.00 4.93
CA ILE A 120 2.78 -0.69 5.71
C ILE A 120 3.30 -1.89 4.91
N TYR A 121 2.40 -2.74 4.41
CA TYR A 121 2.80 -3.91 3.62
C TYR A 121 3.71 -3.52 2.44
N LEU A 122 3.31 -2.55 1.62
CA LEU A 122 4.13 -2.10 0.50
C LEU A 122 5.47 -1.54 0.99
N GLY A 123 5.48 -0.88 2.15
CA GLY A 123 6.65 -0.24 2.72
C GLY A 123 7.59 -1.14 3.52
N SER A 124 7.17 -2.33 3.93
CA SER A 124 7.94 -3.17 4.86
C SER A 124 8.10 -4.62 4.44
N ALA A 125 7.24 -5.17 3.59
CA ALA A 125 7.26 -6.60 3.26
C ALA A 125 8.58 -7.07 2.62
N SER A 126 9.25 -6.20 1.85
CA SER A 126 10.55 -6.48 1.24
C SER A 126 11.74 -6.33 2.20
N THR A 127 11.52 -5.85 3.43
CA THR A 127 12.58 -5.46 4.37
C THR A 127 12.78 -6.47 5.52
N THR A 128 12.17 -7.65 5.48
CA THR A 128 12.21 -8.63 6.59
C THR A 128 13.62 -9.03 7.00
N ALA A 129 14.53 -9.16 6.04
CA ALA A 129 15.95 -9.48 6.26
C ALA A 129 16.87 -8.25 6.38
N ALA A 130 16.33 -7.03 6.23
CA ALA A 130 17.12 -5.80 6.31
C ALA A 130 17.48 -5.44 7.76
N ALA A 131 18.57 -4.68 7.92
CA ALA A 131 18.99 -4.15 9.22
C ALA A 131 17.99 -3.13 9.78
N HIS A 132 17.37 -2.33 8.91
CA HIS A 132 16.29 -1.42 9.24
C HIS A 132 14.98 -1.99 8.68
N ARG A 133 14.09 -2.40 9.59
CA ARG A 133 12.80 -3.01 9.26
C ARG A 133 11.68 -1.99 9.43
N GLY A 134 10.64 -2.13 8.61
CA GLY A 134 9.43 -1.34 8.75
C GLY A 134 9.47 0.00 8.00
N ILE A 135 8.48 0.85 8.29
CA ILE A 135 8.28 2.14 7.63
C ILE A 135 7.92 3.19 8.69
N GLU A 136 8.41 4.41 8.53
CA GLU A 136 8.15 5.52 9.46
C GLU A 136 6.68 5.97 9.45
N ASP A 137 6.14 6.36 10.61
CA ASP A 137 4.79 6.93 10.77
C ASP A 137 4.46 8.02 9.75
N ARG A 138 5.44 8.90 9.45
CA ARG A 138 5.25 9.99 8.48
C ARG A 138 4.98 9.45 7.08
N ARG A 139 5.67 8.38 6.68
CA ARG A 139 5.50 7.75 5.37
C ARG A 139 4.20 6.95 5.31
N VAL A 140 3.80 6.32 6.41
CA VAL A 140 2.48 5.68 6.52
C VAL A 140 1.37 6.69 6.29
N LYS A 141 1.41 7.84 6.98
CA LYS A 141 0.42 8.92 6.80
C LYS A 141 0.43 9.46 5.37
N LEU A 142 1.62 9.67 4.81
CA LEU A 142 1.81 10.17 3.43
C LEU A 142 1.27 9.20 2.38
N GLY A 143 1.37 7.88 2.62
CA GLY A 143 0.84 6.85 1.73
C GLY A 143 -0.64 6.49 1.94
N SER A 144 -1.27 7.03 2.99
CA SER A 144 -2.65 6.65 3.39
C SER A 144 -3.69 7.76 3.26
N ALA A 145 -3.30 9.02 3.49
CA ALA A 145 -4.22 10.15 3.52
C ALA A 145 -4.44 10.76 2.13
N MET A 146 -5.71 10.87 1.72
CA MET A 146 -6.11 11.58 0.50
C MET A 146 -6.31 13.08 0.76
N PRO A 147 -6.27 13.93 -0.28
CA PRO A 147 -6.63 15.34 -0.16
C PRO A 147 -8.02 15.51 0.48
N GLY A 148 -8.10 16.35 1.52
CA GLY A 148 -9.33 16.59 2.28
C GLY A 148 -9.54 15.67 3.49
N GLU A 149 -8.72 14.62 3.67
CA GLU A 149 -8.75 13.76 4.85
C GLU A 149 -7.74 14.23 5.89
N SER A 150 -8.07 14.10 7.18
CA SER A 150 -7.14 14.47 8.25
C SER A 150 -6.08 13.37 8.46
N PRO A 151 -4.76 13.69 8.35
CA PRO A 151 -3.69 12.71 8.61
C PRO A 151 -3.70 12.12 10.03
N ALA A 152 -4.37 12.79 10.99
CA ALA A 152 -4.50 12.30 12.36
C ALA A 152 -5.29 10.98 12.43
N VAL A 153 -6.33 10.82 11.60
CA VAL A 153 -7.16 9.60 11.53
C VAL A 153 -6.31 8.37 11.22
N PHE A 154 -5.36 8.51 10.28
CA PHE A 154 -4.44 7.43 9.91
C PHE A 154 -3.36 7.19 10.98
N GLY A 155 -2.98 8.23 11.74
CA GLY A 155 -2.12 8.06 12.92
C GLY A 155 -2.82 7.31 14.06
N ASP A 156 -4.12 7.50 14.22
CA ASP A 156 -4.91 6.77 15.21
C ASP A 156 -5.18 5.33 14.77
N ALA A 157 -5.44 5.10 13.48
CA ALA A 157 -5.53 3.76 12.91
C ALA A 157 -4.22 2.96 13.08
N LEU A 158 -3.06 3.59 12.89
CA LEU A 158 -1.74 2.96 13.07
C LEU A 158 -1.48 2.46 14.51
N ARG A 159 -2.16 3.03 15.52
CA ARG A 159 -1.97 2.69 16.93
C ARG A 159 -2.89 1.58 17.43
N ARG A 160 -3.73 1.00 16.56
CA ARG A 160 -4.65 -0.09 16.88
C ARG A 160 -4.12 -1.41 16.34
#